data_AF-A0A2V8QFM0-F1
#
_entry.id   AF-A0A2V8QFM0-F1
#
_cell.length_a   1.000
_cell.length_b   1.000
_cell.length_c   1.000
_cell.angle_alpha   90.00
_cell.angle_beta   90.00
_cell.angle_gamma   90.00
#
_symmetry.space_group_name_H-M   'P 1'
#
loop_
_entity.id
_entity.type
_entity.pdbx_description
1 polymer ?
#
loop_
_entity_poly.entity_id
_entity_poly.type
_entity_poly.pdbx_seq_one_letter_code
_entity_poly.pdbx_strand_id
1 'polypeptide(L)'
;SSAYLNNGSSELDTTDDEFTGANRLRGVNPASGVVVYYQLPELKKTDEISLEIKDAAGVVVHTYSSKAVEGQLRWDGAPRPDPLLPKAKGLNRFVWDMRYPTMTGVPNVRIEGGYAGHKAPPGKYNLTLKSGDQVLSTDIEILANPLYPTTPEIYSEYHRTMLSMETELTAMHRMINSLYEKQKQLESLLGSLPAGEKYNAVKKDGEALVKKMKAWDEDMVQRKSKAYDDVENFPNKFTANYLFLINQTESDIPRVNQPSLDRMKELNTTWSALKTRGTEMLEKDLPALNKRLWDAGVGAVWKN
;
A
#
# COMPACT_ATOMS: atom_id res chain seq x y z
N SER A 1 -9.38 -24.16 11.78
CA SER A 1 -9.64 -23.14 12.82
C SER A 1 -10.54 -22.07 12.24
N SER A 2 -11.39 -21.41 13.04
CA SER A 2 -12.30 -20.38 12.55
C SER A 2 -12.14 -19.08 13.35
N ALA A 3 -12.29 -17.94 12.68
CA ALA A 3 -12.27 -16.62 13.30
C ALA A 3 -13.49 -15.81 12.85
N TYR A 4 -14.13 -15.07 13.75
CA TYR A 4 -15.25 -14.20 13.40
C TYR A 4 -14.75 -12.82 13.03
N LEU A 5 -15.32 -12.24 11.96
CA LEU A 5 -15.24 -10.80 11.74
C LEU A 5 -15.86 -10.07 12.94
N ASN A 6 -15.10 -9.13 13.50
CA ASN A 6 -15.51 -8.30 14.61
C ASN A 6 -14.95 -6.87 14.45
N ASN A 7 -15.40 -5.96 15.30
CA ASN A 7 -15.13 -4.52 15.23
C ASN A 7 -14.20 -4.06 16.36
N GLY A 8 -13.52 -5.00 16.99
CA GLY A 8 -12.67 -4.77 18.14
C GLY A 8 -11.21 -4.63 17.77
N SER A 9 -10.45 -4.26 18.77
CA SER A 9 -9.02 -4.55 18.85
C SER A 9 -8.72 -5.13 20.22
N SER A 10 -7.58 -5.77 20.33
CA SER A 10 -7.05 -6.32 21.58
C SER A 10 -5.54 -6.11 21.64
N GLU A 11 -5.01 -5.95 22.84
CA GLU A 11 -3.57 -6.09 23.09
C GLU A 11 -3.02 -7.44 22.60
N LEU A 12 -3.86 -8.47 22.54
CA LEU A 12 -3.52 -9.79 22.01
C LEU A 12 -3.48 -9.85 20.46
N ASP A 13 -3.78 -8.77 19.75
CA ASP A 13 -3.63 -8.70 18.29
C ASP A 13 -2.16 -8.62 17.86
N THR A 14 -1.26 -8.39 18.80
CA THR A 14 0.18 -8.43 18.59
C THR A 14 0.79 -9.52 19.47
N THR A 15 1.98 -9.99 19.09
CA THR A 15 2.81 -10.86 19.94
C THR A 15 3.78 -9.95 20.68
N ASP A 16 3.56 -9.82 21.99
CA ASP A 16 4.36 -9.02 22.92
C ASP A 16 4.73 -9.92 24.11
N ASP A 17 6.02 -10.20 24.27
CA ASP A 17 6.55 -11.08 25.32
C ASP A 17 6.42 -10.44 26.71
N GLU A 18 6.26 -9.11 26.79
CA GLU A 18 6.08 -8.38 28.05
C GLU A 18 4.60 -8.29 28.45
N PHE A 19 3.67 -8.74 27.61
CA PHE A 19 2.25 -8.65 27.90
C PHE A 19 1.82 -9.68 28.95
N THR A 20 1.45 -9.19 30.13
CA THR A 20 1.11 -10.04 31.29
C THR A 20 -0.31 -10.63 31.26
N GLY A 21 -1.05 -10.47 30.17
CA GLY A 21 -2.42 -10.98 30.04
C GLY A 21 -3.48 -10.23 30.87
N ALA A 22 -3.11 -9.14 31.53
CA ALA A 22 -4.01 -8.39 32.41
C ALA A 22 -3.77 -6.88 32.29
N ASN A 23 -4.85 -6.10 32.40
CA ASN A 23 -4.78 -4.65 32.50
C ASN A 23 -5.41 -4.20 33.82
N ARG A 24 -4.79 -3.22 34.51
CA ARG A 24 -5.25 -2.76 35.83
C ARG A 24 -6.64 -2.11 35.81
N LEU A 25 -7.07 -1.54 34.67
CA LEU A 25 -8.26 -0.70 34.59
C LEU A 25 -9.35 -1.25 33.67
N ARG A 26 -9.10 -2.34 32.92
CA ARG A 26 -10.07 -2.95 32.00
C ARG A 26 -9.81 -4.44 31.78
N GLY A 27 -10.82 -5.14 31.26
CA GLY A 27 -10.64 -6.50 30.74
C GLY A 27 -9.80 -6.52 29.46
N VAL A 28 -9.08 -7.63 29.25
CA VAL A 28 -8.35 -7.90 28.00
C VAL A 28 -9.23 -8.77 27.12
N ASN A 29 -9.57 -8.27 25.94
CA ASN A 29 -10.36 -9.04 24.97
C ASN A 29 -9.50 -10.15 24.34
N PRO A 30 -10.08 -11.25 23.86
CA PRO A 30 -9.39 -12.16 22.94
C PRO A 30 -8.86 -11.42 21.71
N ALA A 31 -7.87 -12.01 21.03
CA ALA A 31 -7.40 -11.49 19.75
C ALA A 31 -8.57 -11.36 18.76
N SER A 32 -8.60 -10.25 18.03
CA SER A 32 -9.63 -9.86 17.07
C SER A 32 -9.40 -10.46 15.67
N GLY A 33 -8.28 -11.15 15.44
CA GLY A 33 -7.87 -11.73 14.16
C GLY A 33 -7.72 -13.26 14.16
N VAL A 34 -7.17 -13.79 13.06
CA VAL A 34 -6.80 -15.20 12.93
C VAL A 34 -5.49 -15.45 13.68
N VAL A 35 -5.57 -16.15 14.80
CA VAL A 35 -4.40 -16.53 15.59
C VAL A 35 -3.75 -17.78 15.01
N VAL A 36 -2.46 -17.67 14.67
CA VAL A 36 -1.64 -18.72 14.08
C VAL A 36 -0.52 -19.09 15.05
N TYR A 37 -0.42 -20.38 15.37
CA TYR A 37 0.70 -20.94 16.12
C TYR A 37 1.54 -21.83 15.21
N TYR A 38 2.85 -21.71 15.30
CA TYR A 38 3.78 -22.54 14.53
C TYR A 38 5.05 -22.81 15.33
N GLN A 39 5.64 -23.99 15.11
CA GLN A 39 6.85 -24.43 15.79
C GLN A 39 8.03 -24.35 14.81
N LEU A 40 9.13 -23.74 15.21
CA LEU A 40 10.35 -23.66 14.40
C LEU A 40 11.54 -24.37 15.08
N PRO A 41 12.44 -24.98 14.29
CA PRO A 41 13.75 -25.38 14.78
C PRO A 41 14.62 -24.14 15.08
N GLU A 42 15.85 -24.36 15.54
CA GLU A 42 16.85 -23.29 15.52
C GLU A 42 17.12 -22.86 14.07
N LEU A 43 16.97 -21.56 13.79
CA LEU A 43 17.24 -20.97 12.48
C LEU A 43 18.50 -20.10 12.55
N LYS A 44 19.23 -19.98 11.43
CA LYS A 44 20.31 -19.00 11.34
C LYS A 44 19.71 -17.60 11.33
N LYS A 45 20.46 -16.60 11.80
CA LYS A 45 20.02 -15.19 11.78
C LYS A 45 19.60 -14.71 10.39
N THR A 46 20.28 -15.21 9.35
CA THR A 46 20.04 -14.91 7.93
C THR A 46 18.86 -15.65 7.34
N ASP A 47 18.35 -16.70 7.99
CA ASP A 47 17.22 -17.46 7.47
C ASP A 47 15.95 -16.62 7.61
N GLU A 48 15.07 -16.71 6.62
CA GLU A 48 13.83 -15.98 6.55
C GLU A 48 12.67 -16.96 6.43
N ILE A 49 11.59 -16.68 7.17
CA ILE A 49 10.30 -17.35 7.00
C ILE A 49 9.27 -16.42 6.38
N SER A 50 8.31 -16.99 5.67
CA SER A 50 7.16 -16.27 5.13
C SER A 50 5.85 -17.03 5.34
N LEU A 51 4.76 -16.28 5.48
CA LEU A 51 3.40 -16.78 5.61
C LEU A 51 2.57 -16.21 4.47
N GLU A 52 2.19 -17.06 3.52
CA GLU A 52 1.32 -16.71 2.40
C GLU A 52 -0.13 -17.09 2.74
N ILE A 53 -1.06 -16.17 2.50
CA ILE A 53 -2.49 -16.35 2.77
C ILE A 53 -3.22 -16.29 1.44
N LYS A 54 -4.00 -17.34 1.13
CA LYS A 54 -4.77 -17.45 -0.10
C LYS A 54 -6.25 -17.65 0.19
N ASP A 55 -7.11 -17.08 -0.64
CA ASP A 55 -8.54 -17.37 -0.61
C ASP A 55 -8.85 -18.73 -1.24
N ALA A 56 -10.13 -19.11 -1.23
CA ALA A 56 -10.61 -20.36 -1.82
C ALA A 56 -10.40 -20.46 -3.35
N ALA A 57 -10.18 -19.34 -4.05
CA ALA A 57 -9.84 -19.31 -5.47
C ALA A 57 -8.32 -19.42 -5.73
N GLY A 58 -7.51 -19.47 -4.66
CA GLY A 58 -6.05 -19.52 -4.74
C GLY A 58 -5.40 -18.14 -4.96
N VAL A 59 -6.17 -17.05 -4.89
CA VAL A 59 -5.65 -15.69 -5.01
C VAL A 59 -4.97 -15.30 -3.71
N VAL A 60 -3.77 -14.72 -3.81
CA VAL A 60 -3.03 -14.24 -2.63
C VAL A 60 -3.75 -13.04 -2.02
N VAL A 61 -4.12 -13.18 -0.76
CA VAL A 61 -4.77 -12.15 0.05
C VAL A 61 -3.71 -11.30 0.73
N HIS A 62 -2.72 -11.93 1.37
CA HIS A 62 -1.62 -11.23 2.05
C HIS A 62 -0.39 -12.13 2.13
N THR A 63 0.80 -11.55 2.26
CA THR A 63 2.03 -12.29 2.59
C THR A 63 2.83 -11.56 3.65
N TYR A 64 3.15 -12.26 4.73
CA TYR A 64 4.00 -11.75 5.82
C TYR A 64 5.39 -12.35 5.76
N SER A 65 6.39 -11.62 6.26
CA SER A 65 7.78 -12.05 6.33
C SER A 65 8.36 -11.82 7.72
N SER A 66 9.33 -12.64 8.10
CA SER A 66 10.19 -12.36 9.26
C SER A 66 11.28 -11.30 8.99
N LYS A 67 11.42 -10.86 7.73
CA LYS A 67 12.38 -9.83 7.32
C LYS A 67 11.67 -8.52 7.02
N ALA A 68 12.15 -7.43 7.63
CA ALA A 68 11.69 -6.09 7.28
C ALA A 68 12.06 -5.72 5.83
N VAL A 69 11.21 -4.91 5.21
CA VAL A 69 11.49 -4.31 3.91
C VAL A 69 12.60 -3.27 4.08
N GLU A 70 13.75 -3.54 3.49
CA GLU A 70 14.90 -2.62 3.55
C GLU A 70 14.59 -1.31 2.84
N GLY A 71 15.03 -0.19 3.44
CA GLY A 71 14.83 1.14 2.85
C GLY A 71 13.38 1.63 2.88
N GLN A 72 12.46 0.97 3.60
CA GLN A 72 11.09 1.47 3.76
C GLN A 72 11.11 2.82 4.48
N LEU A 73 10.76 3.88 3.75
CA LEU A 73 10.73 5.23 4.26
C LEU A 73 9.64 5.39 5.32
N ARG A 74 9.95 6.16 6.36
CA ARG A 74 9.01 6.61 7.40
C ARG A 74 8.92 8.13 7.33
N TRP A 75 7.70 8.65 7.36
CA TRP A 75 7.38 10.06 7.45
C TRP A 75 6.05 10.20 8.20
N ASP A 76 5.66 11.42 8.56
CA ASP A 76 4.38 11.64 9.24
C ASP A 76 3.20 11.20 8.36
N GLY A 77 2.30 10.39 8.91
CA GLY A 77 1.21 9.75 8.18
C GLY A 77 1.63 8.68 7.16
N ALA A 78 2.87 8.19 7.19
CA ALA A 78 3.29 7.08 6.33
C ALA A 78 2.46 5.81 6.59
N PRO A 79 2.23 4.97 5.56
CA PRO A 79 1.66 3.64 5.77
C PRO A 79 2.48 2.83 6.78
N ARG A 80 1.78 2.15 7.69
CA ARG A 80 2.42 1.26 8.67
C ARG A 80 3.07 0.08 7.95
N PRO A 81 4.24 -0.40 8.41
CA PRO A 81 4.77 -1.66 7.90
C PRO A 81 3.85 -2.80 8.30
N ASP A 82 3.89 -3.88 7.52
CA ASP A 82 3.33 -5.14 7.97
C ASP A 82 4.12 -5.64 9.20
N PRO A 83 3.44 -6.26 10.18
CA PRO A 83 4.12 -6.89 11.31
C PRO A 83 5.02 -8.02 10.83
N LEU A 84 6.17 -8.18 11.49
CA LEU A 84 7.12 -9.25 11.17
C LEU A 84 6.69 -10.56 11.83
N LEU A 85 6.93 -11.67 11.12
CA LEU A 85 6.76 -13.00 11.70
C LEU A 85 7.83 -13.28 12.77
N PRO A 86 7.46 -13.63 14.01
CA PRO A 86 8.42 -14.14 14.98
C PRO A 86 9.10 -15.43 14.47
N LYS A 87 10.42 -15.52 14.60
CA LYS A 87 11.19 -16.67 14.10
C LYS A 87 12.07 -17.32 15.15
N ALA A 88 11.70 -17.19 16.42
CA ALA A 88 12.45 -17.80 17.52
C ALA A 88 12.37 -19.33 17.44
N LYS A 89 13.39 -20.03 17.93
CA LYS A 89 13.29 -21.48 18.14
C LYS A 89 12.14 -21.77 19.10
N GLY A 90 11.33 -22.76 18.77
CA GLY A 90 10.21 -23.15 19.61
C GLY A 90 8.86 -22.69 19.05
N LEU A 91 7.89 -22.49 19.94
CA LEU A 91 6.54 -22.08 19.60
C LEU A 91 6.51 -20.57 19.35
N ASN A 92 5.99 -20.19 18.18
CA ASN A 92 5.76 -18.81 17.79
C ASN A 92 4.27 -18.57 17.59
N ARG A 93 3.86 -17.31 17.77
CA ARG A 93 2.47 -16.86 17.60
C ARG A 93 2.44 -15.66 16.67
N PHE A 94 1.47 -15.63 15.78
CA PHE A 94 1.18 -14.49 14.92
C PHE A 94 -0.33 -14.29 14.82
N VAL A 95 -0.79 -13.05 14.67
CA VAL A 95 -2.21 -12.74 14.45
C VAL A 95 -2.34 -12.01 13.13
N TRP A 96 -3.05 -12.62 12.19
CA TRP A 96 -3.49 -11.92 11.00
C TRP A 96 -4.77 -11.15 11.32
N ASP A 97 -4.73 -9.84 11.14
CA ASP A 97 -5.87 -8.92 11.33
C ASP A 97 -6.99 -9.06 10.28
N MET A 98 -6.88 -10.09 9.42
CA MET A 98 -7.78 -10.39 8.32
C MET A 98 -7.79 -9.32 7.23
N ARG A 99 -6.80 -8.42 7.14
CA ARG A 99 -6.77 -7.36 6.13
C ARG A 99 -5.96 -7.71 4.89
N TYR A 100 -6.41 -7.18 3.76
CA TYR A 100 -5.60 -7.05 2.55
C TYR A 100 -4.39 -6.13 2.79
N PRO A 101 -3.37 -6.14 1.92
CA PRO A 101 -2.13 -5.43 2.15
C PRO A 101 -2.33 -3.94 2.31
N THR A 102 -1.49 -3.34 3.14
CA THR A 102 -1.46 -1.89 3.30
C THR A 102 -1.18 -1.22 1.95
N MET A 103 -2.01 -0.26 1.57
CA MET A 103 -1.86 0.53 0.35
C MET A 103 -0.53 1.30 0.36
N THR A 104 0.12 1.36 -0.80
CA THR A 104 1.37 2.12 -0.97
C THR A 104 1.11 3.60 -0.72
N GLY A 105 2.02 4.29 -0.03
CA GLY A 105 1.98 5.74 0.16
C GLY A 105 2.93 6.50 -0.78
N VAL A 106 2.87 7.84 -0.74
CA VAL A 106 3.81 8.72 -1.45
C VAL A 106 4.82 9.28 -0.45
N PRO A 107 6.12 8.94 -0.54
CA PRO A 107 7.10 9.36 0.44
C PRO A 107 7.14 10.87 0.66
N ASN A 108 7.18 11.26 1.94
CA ASN A 108 7.21 12.66 2.40
C ASN A 108 6.00 13.51 1.98
N VAL A 109 4.87 12.87 1.65
CA VAL A 109 3.58 13.53 1.43
C VAL A 109 2.62 13.06 2.52
N ARG A 110 2.13 13.99 3.32
CA ARG A 110 1.12 13.73 4.34
C ARG A 110 -0.28 13.84 3.73
N ILE A 111 -1.06 12.76 3.81
CA ILE A 111 -2.49 12.73 3.43
C ILE A 111 -3.31 12.25 4.62
N GLU A 112 -4.22 13.06 5.15
CA GLU A 112 -5.07 12.66 6.27
C GLU A 112 -5.97 11.48 5.89
N GLY A 113 -5.69 10.31 6.47
CA GLY A 113 -6.33 9.05 6.10
C GLY A 113 -5.53 7.83 6.58
N GLY A 114 -6.12 6.66 6.40
CA GLY A 114 -5.53 5.36 6.74
C GLY A 114 -5.23 4.53 5.49
N TYR A 115 -4.06 3.89 5.46
CA TYR A 115 -3.62 3.07 4.33
C TYR A 115 -3.95 1.58 4.46
N ALA A 116 -4.62 1.16 5.54
CA ALA A 116 -4.95 -0.24 5.76
C ALA A 116 -5.88 -0.76 4.66
N GLY A 117 -5.62 -1.97 4.15
CA GLY A 117 -6.54 -2.64 3.24
C GLY A 117 -7.82 -3.07 3.95
N HIS A 118 -8.89 -3.28 3.19
CA HIS A 118 -10.15 -3.79 3.71
C HIS A 118 -10.01 -5.20 4.31
N LYS A 119 -10.94 -5.57 5.20
CA LYS A 119 -11.01 -6.92 5.75
C LYS A 119 -11.45 -7.91 4.68
N ALA A 120 -10.81 -9.08 4.68
CA ALA A 120 -11.14 -10.21 3.85
C ALA A 120 -12.58 -10.70 4.14
N PRO A 121 -13.37 -11.04 3.10
CA PRO A 121 -14.75 -11.48 3.28
C PRO A 121 -14.83 -12.83 4.01
N PRO A 122 -15.97 -13.19 4.61
CA PRO A 122 -16.19 -14.52 5.14
C PRO A 122 -15.97 -15.60 4.08
N GLY A 123 -15.31 -16.69 4.45
CA GLY A 123 -14.96 -17.77 3.53
C GLY A 123 -13.77 -18.60 4.00
N LYS A 124 -13.39 -19.58 3.17
CA LYS A 124 -12.24 -20.46 3.42
C LYS A 124 -10.96 -19.82 2.90
N TYR A 125 -9.88 -19.97 3.67
CA TYR A 125 -8.56 -19.50 3.33
C TYR A 125 -7.52 -20.58 3.63
N ASN A 126 -6.45 -20.61 2.85
CA ASN A 126 -5.29 -21.44 3.07
C ASN A 126 -4.11 -20.58 3.55
N LEU A 127 -3.50 -20.97 4.66
CA LEU A 127 -2.29 -20.36 5.19
C LEU A 127 -1.13 -21.30 4.90
N THR A 128 -0.11 -20.81 4.20
CA THR A 128 1.11 -21.55 3.85
C THR A 128 2.34 -20.89 4.48
N LEU A 129 2.95 -21.55 5.45
CA LEU A 129 4.21 -21.15 6.08
C LEU A 129 5.39 -21.79 5.33
N LYS A 130 6.40 -20.99 4.97
CA LYS A 130 7.62 -21.44 4.31
C LYS A 130 8.85 -21.09 5.15
N SER A 131 9.77 -22.04 5.27
CA SER A 131 11.06 -21.89 5.96
C SER A 131 12.13 -22.72 5.24
N GLY A 132 12.93 -22.08 4.39
CA GLY A 132 13.82 -22.81 3.47
C GLY A 132 13.02 -23.74 2.54
N ASP A 133 13.38 -25.02 2.52
CA ASP A 133 12.69 -26.04 1.71
C ASP A 133 11.44 -26.61 2.41
N GLN A 134 11.18 -26.25 3.66
CA GLN A 134 9.99 -26.72 4.38
C GLN A 134 8.79 -25.84 4.07
N VAL A 135 7.68 -26.49 3.74
CA VAL A 135 6.38 -25.87 3.47
C VAL A 135 5.33 -26.58 4.28
N LEU A 136 4.61 -25.84 5.12
CA LEU A 136 3.46 -26.32 5.88
C LEU A 136 2.24 -25.49 5.54
N SER A 137 1.09 -26.12 5.43
CA SER A 137 -0.16 -25.41 5.18
C SER A 137 -1.29 -25.88 6.08
N THR A 138 -2.25 -24.99 6.31
CA THR A 138 -3.48 -25.27 7.04
C THR A 138 -4.63 -24.46 6.46
N ASP A 139 -5.83 -25.01 6.55
CA ASP A 139 -7.05 -24.30 6.18
C ASP A 139 -7.70 -23.64 7.41
N ILE A 140 -8.22 -22.44 7.18
CA ILE A 140 -9.02 -21.68 8.15
C ILE A 140 -10.29 -21.17 7.49
N GLU A 141 -11.24 -20.76 8.33
CA GLU A 141 -12.47 -20.12 7.87
C GLU A 141 -12.70 -18.81 8.60
N ILE A 142 -12.91 -17.73 7.83
CA ILE A 142 -13.42 -16.46 8.35
C ILE A 142 -14.94 -16.55 8.35
N LEU A 143 -15.54 -16.37 9.51
CA LEU A 143 -16.99 -16.39 9.71
C LEU A 143 -17.53 -14.96 9.72
N ALA A 144 -18.73 -14.79 9.15
CA ALA A 144 -19.45 -13.54 9.20
C ALA A 144 -19.79 -13.17 10.66
N ASN A 145 -19.84 -11.87 10.96
CA ASN A 145 -20.34 -11.42 12.25
C ASN A 145 -21.85 -11.77 12.35
N PRO A 146 -22.27 -12.61 13.32
CA PRO A 146 -23.66 -13.06 13.41
C PRO A 146 -24.64 -11.94 13.80
N LEU A 147 -24.14 -10.79 14.26
CA LEU A 147 -24.96 -9.64 14.65
C LEU A 147 -25.27 -8.69 13.49
N TYR A 148 -24.65 -8.87 12.32
CA TYR A 148 -24.85 -7.97 11.18
C TYR A 148 -25.82 -8.55 10.15
N PRO A 149 -26.75 -7.71 9.64
CA PRO A 149 -27.68 -8.10 8.58
C PRO A 149 -26.97 -8.06 7.21
N THR A 150 -25.85 -8.76 7.10
CA THR A 150 -25.04 -8.89 5.88
C THR A 150 -25.31 -10.23 5.21
N THR A 151 -25.26 -10.28 3.88
CA THR A 151 -25.34 -11.53 3.10
C THR A 151 -24.04 -11.78 2.34
N PRO A 152 -23.80 -13.01 1.85
CA PRO A 152 -22.64 -13.29 0.98
C PRO A 152 -22.51 -12.34 -0.21
N GLU A 153 -23.64 -11.92 -0.80
CA GLU A 153 -23.67 -10.98 -1.92
C GLU A 153 -23.19 -9.59 -1.51
N ILE A 154 -23.60 -9.12 -0.32
CA ILE A 154 -23.16 -7.83 0.23
C ILE A 154 -21.66 -7.84 0.51
N TYR A 155 -21.13 -8.93 1.11
CA TYR A 155 -19.67 -9.06 1.31
C TYR A 155 -18.92 -9.08 -0.02
N SER A 156 -19.44 -9.77 -1.02
CA SER A 156 -18.84 -9.84 -2.36
C SER A 156 -18.82 -8.48 -3.06
N GLU A 157 -19.91 -7.72 -2.98
CA GLU A 157 -19.98 -6.35 -3.51
C GLU A 157 -18.99 -5.41 -2.80
N TYR A 158 -18.95 -5.48 -1.46
CA TYR A 158 -18.01 -4.71 -0.66
C TYR A 158 -16.55 -5.03 -1.02
N HIS A 159 -16.20 -6.33 -1.03
CA HIS A 159 -14.87 -6.79 -1.38
C HIS A 159 -14.44 -6.32 -2.77
N ARG A 160 -15.27 -6.53 -3.80
CA ARG A 160 -14.96 -6.10 -5.18
C ARG A 160 -14.76 -4.59 -5.28
N THR A 161 -15.60 -3.81 -4.60
CA THR A 161 -15.54 -2.35 -4.62
C THR A 161 -14.29 -1.83 -3.93
N MET A 162 -14.01 -2.30 -2.70
CA MET A 162 -12.81 -1.92 -1.94
C MET A 162 -11.53 -2.33 -2.67
N LEU A 163 -11.43 -3.59 -3.10
CA LEU A 163 -10.27 -4.09 -3.83
C LEU A 163 -9.99 -3.28 -5.10
N SER A 164 -11.04 -2.90 -5.84
CA SER A 164 -10.91 -2.07 -7.04
C SER A 164 -10.34 -0.68 -6.71
N MET A 165 -10.84 -0.01 -5.67
CA MET A 165 -10.32 1.31 -5.28
C MET A 165 -8.89 1.24 -4.74
N GLU A 166 -8.59 0.26 -3.89
CA GLU A 166 -7.24 0.05 -3.32
C GLU A 166 -6.20 -0.25 -4.42
N THR A 167 -6.61 -1.02 -5.43
CA THR A 167 -5.79 -1.32 -6.61
C THR A 167 -5.48 -0.04 -7.41
N GLU A 168 -6.49 0.79 -7.65
CA GLU A 168 -6.30 2.05 -8.38
C GLU A 168 -5.46 3.05 -7.59
N LEU A 169 -5.69 3.23 -6.29
CA LEU A 169 -4.85 4.10 -5.45
C LEU A 169 -3.39 3.62 -5.44
N THR A 170 -3.16 2.31 -5.32
CA THR A 170 -1.82 1.73 -5.38
C THR A 170 -1.17 2.01 -6.73
N ALA A 171 -1.90 1.89 -7.84
CA ALA A 171 -1.40 2.23 -9.17
C ALA A 171 -1.06 3.73 -9.29
N MET A 172 -1.92 4.62 -8.76
CA MET A 172 -1.67 6.07 -8.71
C MET A 172 -0.37 6.38 -7.96
N HIS A 173 -0.23 5.88 -6.72
CA HIS A 173 0.95 6.17 -5.88
C HIS A 173 2.24 5.58 -6.45
N ARG A 174 2.19 4.38 -7.07
CA ARG A 174 3.35 3.83 -7.80
C ARG A 174 3.76 4.72 -8.97
N MET A 175 2.80 5.20 -9.76
CA MET A 175 3.07 6.11 -10.87
C MET A 175 3.65 7.45 -10.39
N ILE A 176 3.10 8.02 -9.31
CA ILE A 176 3.62 9.25 -8.67
C ILE A 176 5.06 9.06 -8.22
N ASN A 177 5.35 7.98 -7.49
CA ASN A 177 6.68 7.71 -6.96
C ASN A 177 7.69 7.55 -8.10
N SER A 178 7.34 6.80 -9.15
CA SER A 178 8.18 6.58 -10.33
C SER A 178 8.50 7.87 -11.08
N LEU A 179 7.46 8.66 -11.41
CA LEU A 179 7.63 9.93 -12.11
C LEU A 179 8.43 10.93 -11.29
N TYR A 180 8.25 10.96 -9.96
CA TYR A 180 9.01 11.85 -9.08
C TYR A 180 10.49 11.50 -9.01
N GLU A 181 10.85 10.21 -8.91
CA GLU A 181 12.25 9.78 -8.95
C GLU A 181 12.92 10.10 -10.29
N LYS A 182 12.21 9.86 -11.40
CA LYS A 182 12.67 10.20 -12.76
C LYS A 182 12.81 11.72 -12.93
N GLN A 183 11.87 12.51 -12.42
CA GLN A 183 11.94 13.97 -12.44
C GLN A 183 13.20 14.46 -11.70
N LYS A 184 13.45 14.00 -10.47
CA LYS A 184 14.63 14.39 -9.69
C LYS A 184 15.93 14.02 -10.40
N GLN A 185 15.98 12.83 -11.01
CA GLN A 185 17.15 12.42 -11.80
C GLN A 185 17.34 13.31 -13.01
N LEU A 186 16.27 13.64 -13.74
CA LEU A 186 16.33 14.52 -14.90
C LEU A 186 16.80 15.93 -14.50
N GLU A 187 16.27 16.50 -13.42
CA GLU A 187 16.71 17.79 -12.89
C GLU A 187 18.20 17.81 -12.55
N SER A 188 18.68 16.77 -11.85
CA SER A 188 20.09 16.61 -11.53
C SER A 188 20.95 16.50 -12.78
N LEU A 189 20.50 15.73 -13.77
CA LEU A 189 21.22 15.53 -15.03
C LEU A 189 21.36 16.85 -15.80
N LEU A 190 20.25 17.57 -15.96
CA LEU A 190 20.20 18.87 -16.64
C LEU A 190 21.06 19.94 -15.93
N GLY A 191 21.09 19.92 -14.60
CA GLY A 191 21.93 20.80 -13.80
C GLY A 191 23.42 20.52 -13.93
N SER A 192 23.80 19.30 -14.30
CA SER A 192 25.20 18.88 -14.50
C SER A 192 25.72 19.11 -15.93
N LEU A 193 24.85 19.52 -16.86
CA LEU A 193 25.25 19.75 -18.25
C LEU A 193 26.23 20.93 -18.39
N PRO A 194 27.36 20.78 -19.09
CA PRO A 194 28.26 21.87 -19.38
C PRO A 194 27.59 22.99 -20.19
N ALA A 195 28.10 24.21 -20.07
CA ALA A 195 27.73 25.27 -21.00
C ALA A 195 28.21 24.94 -22.42
N GLY A 196 27.35 25.12 -23.42
CA GLY A 196 27.71 24.93 -24.82
C GLY A 196 26.50 24.68 -25.71
N GLU A 197 26.57 25.12 -26.97
CA GLU A 197 25.47 25.04 -27.94
C GLU A 197 24.97 23.60 -28.16
N LYS A 198 25.88 22.61 -28.04
CA LYS A 198 25.58 21.17 -28.14
C LYS A 198 24.44 20.73 -27.21
N TYR A 199 24.33 21.32 -26.02
CA TYR A 199 23.37 20.88 -25.00
C TYR A 199 22.10 21.74 -24.95
N ASN A 200 22.04 22.88 -25.66
CA ASN A 200 20.95 23.84 -25.54
C ASN A 200 19.58 23.22 -25.88
N ALA A 201 19.51 22.43 -26.97
CA ALA A 201 18.27 21.79 -27.38
C ALA A 201 17.78 20.76 -26.36
N VAL A 202 18.64 19.82 -25.95
CA VAL A 202 18.26 18.77 -24.98
C VAL A 202 17.97 19.35 -23.60
N LYS A 203 18.65 20.43 -23.21
CA LYS A 203 18.37 21.15 -21.97
C LYS A 203 16.99 21.79 -22.00
N LYS A 204 16.64 22.50 -23.08
CA LYS A 204 15.31 23.09 -23.27
C LYS A 204 14.20 22.04 -23.22
N ASP A 205 14.37 20.94 -23.95
CA ASP A 205 13.38 19.85 -23.97
C ASP A 205 13.24 19.17 -22.60
N GLY A 206 14.37 18.95 -21.92
CA GLY A 206 14.39 18.38 -20.58
C GLY A 206 13.71 19.28 -19.54
N GLU A 207 13.98 20.59 -19.56
CA GLU A 207 13.32 21.57 -18.69
C GLU A 207 11.81 21.62 -18.95
N ALA A 208 11.39 21.51 -20.21
CA ALA A 208 9.97 21.42 -20.57
C ALA A 208 9.32 20.14 -20.02
N LEU A 209 10.00 18.99 -20.11
CA LEU A 209 9.50 17.73 -19.54
C LEU A 209 9.45 17.78 -18.01
N VAL A 210 10.47 18.32 -17.34
CA VAL A 210 10.45 18.55 -15.88
C VAL A 210 9.24 19.39 -15.48
N LYS A 211 8.96 20.47 -16.21
CA LYS A 211 7.78 21.31 -15.95
C LYS A 211 6.48 20.53 -16.12
N LYS A 212 6.37 19.68 -17.15
CA LYS A 212 5.20 18.81 -17.38
C LYS A 212 5.02 17.80 -16.23
N MET A 213 6.11 17.18 -15.77
CA MET A 213 6.12 16.23 -14.64
C MET A 213 5.68 16.90 -13.34
N LYS A 214 6.23 18.09 -13.02
CA LYS A 214 5.83 18.86 -11.83
C LYS A 214 4.36 19.23 -11.83
N ALA A 215 3.84 19.73 -12.95
CA ALA A 215 2.43 20.11 -13.04
C ALA A 215 1.50 18.92 -12.84
N TRP A 216 1.83 17.75 -13.42
CA TRP A 216 1.07 16.53 -13.19
C TRP A 216 1.18 16.05 -11.74
N ASP A 217 2.36 16.09 -11.15
CA ASP A 217 2.58 15.73 -9.75
C ASP A 217 1.77 16.61 -8.79
N GLU A 218 1.71 17.92 -9.04
CA GLU A 218 0.90 18.89 -8.28
C GLU A 218 -0.61 18.70 -8.44
N ASP A 219 -1.07 18.08 -9.53
CA ASP A 219 -2.47 17.65 -9.67
C ASP A 219 -2.76 16.41 -8.81
N MET A 220 -1.77 15.53 -8.67
CA MET A 220 -1.90 14.23 -8.00
C MET A 220 -1.75 14.32 -6.47
N VAL A 221 -0.77 15.08 -5.97
CA VAL A 221 -0.36 15.13 -4.56
C VAL A 221 0.04 16.53 -4.09
N GLN A 222 -0.14 16.80 -2.80
CA GLN A 222 0.28 18.06 -2.16
C GLN A 222 1.65 17.91 -1.49
N ARG A 223 2.75 18.13 -2.22
CA ARG A 223 4.11 17.95 -1.67
C ARG A 223 4.53 18.97 -0.61
N LYS A 224 3.75 20.04 -0.41
CA LYS A 224 3.98 21.00 0.68
C LYS A 224 3.47 20.47 2.02
N SER A 225 2.52 19.54 2.01
CA SER A 225 1.99 18.92 3.22
C SER A 225 2.91 17.79 3.69
N LYS A 226 3.60 18.03 4.82
CA LYS A 226 4.61 17.12 5.39
C LYS A 226 4.30 16.70 6.83
N ALA A 227 3.49 17.49 7.54
CA ALA A 227 3.06 17.23 8.90
C ALA A 227 1.54 17.37 9.04
N TYR A 228 0.98 16.86 10.14
CA TYR A 228 -0.46 16.88 10.43
C TYR A 228 -1.11 18.25 10.18
N ASP A 229 -0.63 19.34 10.80
CA ASP A 229 -1.23 20.68 10.67
C ASP A 229 -1.07 21.31 9.27
N ASP A 230 -0.25 20.73 8.38
CA ASP A 230 -0.09 21.25 7.02
C ASP A 230 -1.32 21.00 6.13
N VAL A 231 -2.14 19.99 6.46
CA VAL A 231 -3.36 19.67 5.69
C VAL A 231 -4.41 20.79 5.79
N GLU A 232 -4.35 21.60 6.84
CA GLU A 232 -5.19 22.79 7.01
C GLU A 232 -4.67 23.98 6.18
N ASN A 233 -3.35 24.01 5.93
CA ASN A 233 -2.67 25.11 5.23
C ASN A 233 -2.56 24.90 3.72
N PHE A 234 -2.54 23.65 3.24
CA PHE A 234 -2.40 23.33 1.83
C PHE A 234 -3.55 22.43 1.33
N PRO A 235 -4.21 22.79 0.21
CA PRO A 235 -5.38 22.06 -0.25
C PRO A 235 -5.02 20.63 -0.67
N ASN A 236 -5.90 19.71 -0.30
CA ASN A 236 -5.88 18.32 -0.74
C ASN A 236 -5.88 18.23 -2.29
N LYS A 237 -5.14 17.25 -2.80
CA LYS A 237 -5.03 16.94 -4.23
C LYS A 237 -5.74 15.63 -4.56
N PHE A 238 -5.64 15.19 -5.82
CA PHE A 238 -6.47 14.10 -6.33
C PHE A 238 -6.43 12.83 -5.46
N THR A 239 -5.23 12.35 -5.13
CA THR A 239 -5.08 11.09 -4.36
C THR A 239 -5.53 11.20 -2.91
N ALA A 240 -5.52 12.40 -2.32
CA ALA A 240 -6.10 12.64 -0.99
C ALA A 240 -7.63 12.48 -1.02
N ASN A 241 -8.29 13.00 -2.04
CA ASN A 241 -9.73 12.82 -2.24
C ASN A 241 -10.10 11.35 -2.51
N TYR A 242 -9.23 10.62 -3.21
CA TYR A 242 -9.42 9.20 -3.50
C TYR A 242 -9.25 8.33 -2.23
N LEU A 243 -8.21 8.59 -1.44
CA LEU A 243 -8.00 7.92 -0.17
C LEU A 243 -9.14 8.21 0.81
N PHE A 244 -9.63 9.46 0.84
CA PHE A 244 -10.80 9.81 1.63
C PHE A 244 -12.02 8.97 1.25
N LEU A 245 -12.32 8.80 -0.04
CA LEU A 245 -13.39 7.90 -0.48
C LEU A 245 -13.20 6.47 0.04
N ILE A 246 -11.99 5.92 -0.08
CA ILE A 246 -11.69 4.57 0.44
C ILE A 246 -11.97 4.52 1.95
N ASN A 247 -11.47 5.49 2.72
CA ASN A 247 -11.64 5.50 4.18
C ASN A 247 -13.09 5.73 4.62
N GLN A 248 -13.91 6.45 3.85
CA GLN A 248 -15.34 6.61 4.12
C GLN A 248 -16.18 5.43 3.64
N THR A 249 -15.65 4.61 2.73
CA THR A 249 -16.28 3.35 2.31
C THR A 249 -15.87 2.19 3.21
N GLU A 250 -14.67 2.23 3.79
CA GLU A 250 -14.21 1.26 4.79
C GLU A 250 -15.17 1.26 5.98
N SER A 251 -15.63 0.08 6.35
CA SER A 251 -16.67 -0.07 7.37
C SER A 251 -16.58 -1.45 7.98
N ASP A 252 -16.67 -1.50 9.31
CA ASP A 252 -16.78 -2.76 10.02
C ASP A 252 -18.17 -3.42 9.89
N ILE A 253 -19.17 -2.73 9.30
CA ILE A 253 -20.42 -3.35 8.84
C ILE A 253 -20.35 -3.34 7.30
N PRO A 254 -19.73 -4.34 6.66
CA PRO A 254 -19.29 -4.22 5.28
C PRO A 254 -20.48 -4.05 4.34
N ARG A 255 -20.64 -2.84 3.80
CA ARG A 255 -21.66 -2.45 2.83
C ARG A 255 -21.17 -1.25 2.06
N VAL A 256 -21.52 -1.17 0.79
CA VAL A 256 -21.25 0.01 -0.03
C VAL A 256 -22.54 0.81 -0.17
N ASN A 257 -22.45 2.13 -0.10
CA ASN A 257 -23.59 3.02 -0.32
C ASN A 257 -23.51 3.69 -1.69
N GLN A 258 -24.66 4.11 -2.23
CA GLN A 258 -24.74 4.73 -3.56
C GLN A 258 -23.85 5.97 -3.70
N PRO A 259 -23.79 6.90 -2.72
CA PRO A 259 -22.89 8.05 -2.81
C PRO A 259 -21.41 7.67 -2.99
N SER A 260 -20.96 6.59 -2.34
CA SER A 260 -19.58 6.10 -2.50
C SER A 260 -19.35 5.56 -3.92
N LEU A 261 -20.32 4.83 -4.48
CA LEU A 261 -20.26 4.33 -5.86
C LEU A 261 -20.25 5.48 -6.89
N ASP A 262 -21.08 6.50 -6.69
CA ASP A 262 -21.14 7.67 -7.56
C ASP A 262 -19.82 8.45 -7.51
N ARG A 263 -19.28 8.66 -6.31
CA ARG A 263 -18.00 9.33 -6.12
C ARG A 263 -16.84 8.52 -6.69
N MET A 264 -16.85 7.19 -6.54
CA MET A 264 -15.88 6.29 -7.17
C MET A 264 -15.89 6.46 -8.69
N LYS A 265 -17.06 6.48 -9.32
CA LYS A 265 -17.21 6.66 -10.77
C LYS A 265 -16.65 8.01 -11.24
N GLU A 266 -16.96 9.09 -10.54
CA GLU A 266 -16.43 10.42 -10.83
C GLU A 266 -14.90 10.43 -10.76
N LEU A 267 -14.33 9.98 -9.63
CA LEU A 267 -12.89 9.97 -9.41
C LEU A 267 -12.16 9.04 -10.37
N ASN A 268 -12.73 7.89 -10.73
CA ASN A 268 -12.13 6.99 -11.73
C ASN A 268 -12.11 7.63 -13.13
N THR A 269 -13.09 8.47 -13.45
CA THR A 269 -13.08 9.24 -14.71
C THR A 269 -11.94 10.26 -14.72
N THR A 270 -11.77 11.01 -13.61
CA THR A 270 -10.64 11.93 -13.44
C THR A 270 -9.30 11.20 -13.49
N TRP A 271 -9.21 10.04 -12.83
CA TRP A 271 -8.01 9.21 -12.83
C TRP A 271 -7.65 8.76 -14.24
N SER A 272 -8.60 8.31 -15.06
CA SER A 272 -8.31 7.88 -16.44
C SER A 272 -7.59 8.96 -17.27
N ALA A 273 -8.01 10.23 -17.14
CA ALA A 273 -7.36 11.35 -17.80
C ALA A 273 -5.96 11.63 -17.23
N LEU A 274 -5.79 11.59 -15.91
CA LEU A 274 -4.49 11.78 -15.23
C LEU A 274 -3.51 10.64 -15.56
N LYS A 275 -3.98 9.40 -15.57
CA LYS A 275 -3.23 8.20 -15.96
C LYS A 275 -2.73 8.32 -17.39
N THR A 276 -3.58 8.76 -18.32
CA THR A 276 -3.18 8.99 -19.73
C THR A 276 -2.02 9.98 -19.83
N ARG A 277 -2.08 11.11 -19.09
CA ARG A 277 -0.98 12.09 -19.03
C ARG A 277 0.30 11.49 -18.44
N GLY A 278 0.18 10.73 -17.35
CA GLY A 278 1.30 10.05 -16.69
C GLY A 278 1.98 9.02 -17.61
N THR A 279 1.18 8.17 -18.25
CA THR A 279 1.60 7.17 -19.23
C THR A 279 2.29 7.81 -20.42
N GLU A 280 1.76 8.92 -20.97
CA GLU A 280 2.44 9.63 -22.06
C GLU A 280 3.84 10.11 -21.65
N MET A 281 4.01 10.64 -20.45
CA MET A 281 5.32 11.06 -19.95
C MET A 281 6.29 9.86 -19.81
N LEU A 282 5.80 8.73 -19.30
CA LEU A 282 6.60 7.53 -19.06
C LEU A 282 6.98 6.78 -20.34
N GLU A 283 6.03 6.65 -21.27
CA GLU A 283 6.14 5.74 -22.41
C GLU A 283 6.49 6.46 -23.73
N LYS A 284 6.34 7.78 -23.79
CA LYS A 284 6.64 8.57 -25.00
C LYS A 284 7.66 9.68 -24.74
N ASP A 285 7.35 10.61 -23.84
CA ASP A 285 8.16 11.82 -23.68
C ASP A 285 9.56 11.48 -23.14
N LEU A 286 9.63 10.67 -22.07
CA LEU A 286 10.90 10.31 -21.44
C LEU A 286 11.77 9.41 -22.34
N PRO A 287 11.24 8.36 -23.02
CA PRO A 287 12.02 7.61 -24.00
C PRO A 287 12.54 8.47 -25.15
N ALA A 288 11.73 9.40 -25.67
CA ALA A 288 12.16 10.32 -26.72
C ALA A 288 13.28 11.27 -26.23
N LEU A 289 13.18 11.79 -25.01
CA LEU A 289 14.22 12.61 -24.39
C LEU A 289 15.50 11.79 -24.12
N ASN A 290 15.38 10.55 -23.63
CA ASN A 290 16.49 9.65 -23.39
C ASN A 290 17.30 9.40 -24.67
N LYS A 291 16.64 9.26 -25.82
CA LYS A 291 17.34 9.17 -27.12
C LYS A 291 18.19 10.41 -27.39
N ARG A 292 17.64 11.62 -27.18
CA ARG A 292 18.38 12.88 -27.38
C ARG A 292 19.52 13.05 -26.38
N LEU A 293 19.34 12.62 -25.14
CA LEU A 293 20.39 12.62 -24.12
C LEU A 293 21.55 11.69 -24.50
N TRP A 294 21.25 10.51 -25.06
CA TRP A 294 22.25 9.60 -25.60
C TRP A 294 23.00 10.20 -26.80
N ASP A 295 22.27 10.76 -27.77
CA ASP A 295 22.88 11.41 -28.95
C ASP A 295 23.79 12.59 -28.54
N ALA A 296 23.46 13.27 -27.44
CA ALA A 296 24.28 14.33 -26.87
C ALA A 296 25.48 13.81 -26.04
N GLY A 297 25.59 12.51 -25.81
CA GLY A 297 26.67 11.89 -25.02
C GLY A 297 26.51 12.06 -23.49
N VAL A 298 25.28 12.26 -23.02
CA VAL A 298 24.95 12.54 -21.61
C VAL A 298 24.49 11.27 -20.87
N GLY A 299 23.88 10.32 -21.58
CA GLY A 299 23.29 9.10 -21.01
C GLY A 299 21.76 9.14 -21.04
N ALA A 300 21.10 8.71 -19.96
CA ALA A 300 19.65 8.63 -19.87
C ALA A 300 19.12 8.80 -18.43
N VAL A 301 17.81 8.89 -18.28
CA VAL A 301 17.08 8.74 -17.03
C VAL A 301 16.66 7.27 -16.89
N TRP A 302 17.05 6.61 -15.79
CA TRP A 302 16.89 5.16 -15.58
C TRP A 302 16.26 4.77 -14.24
N LYS A 303 16.04 5.70 -13.31
CA LYS A 303 15.38 5.39 -12.04
C LYS A 303 13.99 4.80 -12.26
N ASN A 304 13.58 3.89 -11.38
CA ASN A 304 12.25 3.28 -11.37
C ASN A 304 11.27 4.07 -10.51
#